data_AF-A0A849NG97-F1
#
_entry.id   AF-A0A849NG97-F1
#
_cell.length_a   1.000
_cell.length_b   1.000
_cell.length_c   1.000
_cell.angle_alpha   90.00
_cell.angle_beta   90.00
_cell.angle_gamma   90.00
#
_symmetry.space_group_name_H-M   'P 1'
#
loop_
_entity.id
_entity.type
_entity.pdbx_description
1 polymer ?
#
loop_
_entity_poly.entity_id
_entity_poly.type
_entity_poly.pdbx_seq_one_letter_code
_entity_poly.pdbx_strand_id
1 'polypeptide(L)'
;MAISEKDIKKLWGRAAGRCSKPGCEEECVKFLDASDPTIVGEMAHIIAKKPDGPRGIASGGEDTYDNLILLCPTHHTEIDKALEGVFTIQELNRWKSQHEQNVTNSFKSPKYSSKEEMAKAINILLSHNFAIWMNFGPESPEASKNPLSNLVEFWNFRKLDTLIPNNRKIINIIKRNSELFELKDLQYGFEFIEHAEGFERNCYEKTEGTLRFPIKFQEVINNYGI
;
A
#
# COMPACT_ATOMS: atom_id res chain seq x y z
N MET A 1 -16.15 -31.94 1.66
CA MET A 1 -16.46 -31.12 2.85
C MET A 1 -16.64 -29.67 2.40
N ALA A 2 -17.07 -28.77 3.28
CA ALA A 2 -16.97 -27.34 3.01
C ALA A 2 -15.56 -26.85 3.37
N ILE A 3 -15.05 -25.81 2.70
CA ILE A 3 -13.78 -25.17 3.02
C ILE A 3 -13.87 -24.63 4.46
N SER A 4 -12.85 -24.85 5.28
CA SER A 4 -12.89 -24.42 6.68
C SER A 4 -12.83 -22.90 6.81
N GLU A 5 -13.45 -22.33 7.85
CA GLU A 5 -13.39 -20.88 8.13
C GLU A 5 -11.93 -20.39 8.27
N LYS A 6 -11.05 -21.22 8.83
CA LYS A 6 -9.62 -20.93 8.96
C LYS A 6 -8.95 -20.77 7.59
N ASP A 7 -9.28 -21.65 6.64
CA ASP A 7 -8.71 -21.59 5.29
C ASP A 7 -9.29 -20.44 4.47
N ILE A 8 -10.58 -20.14 4.64
CA ILE A 8 -11.22 -18.94 4.06
C ILE A 8 -10.51 -17.68 4.56
N LYS A 9 -10.34 -17.52 5.87
CA LYS A 9 -9.67 -16.34 6.46
C LYS A 9 -8.24 -16.19 5.96
N LYS A 10 -7.48 -17.31 5.87
CA LYS A 10 -6.13 -17.29 5.31
C LYS A 10 -6.12 -16.82 3.87
N LEU A 11 -6.97 -17.41 3.02
CA LEU A 11 -7.01 -17.13 1.59
C LEU A 11 -7.36 -15.66 1.33
N TRP A 12 -8.48 -15.20 1.88
CA TRP A 12 -8.97 -13.84 1.67
C TRP A 12 -8.03 -12.80 2.29
N GLY A 13 -7.48 -13.08 3.48
CA GLY A 13 -6.54 -12.20 4.16
C GLY A 13 -5.19 -12.08 3.42
N ARG A 14 -4.64 -13.19 2.92
CA ARG A 14 -3.36 -13.19 2.18
C ARG A 14 -3.48 -12.58 0.79
N ALA A 15 -4.63 -12.74 0.13
CA ALA A 15 -4.91 -12.13 -1.16
C ALA A 15 -5.40 -10.67 -1.06
N ALA A 16 -5.55 -10.12 0.15
CA ALA A 16 -6.09 -8.78 0.42
C ALA A 16 -7.41 -8.48 -0.31
N GLY A 17 -8.28 -9.48 -0.44
CA GLY A 17 -9.56 -9.34 -1.14
C GLY A 17 -9.43 -8.93 -2.61
N ARG A 18 -8.33 -9.27 -3.29
CA ARG A 18 -8.07 -8.97 -4.71
C ARG A 18 -7.80 -10.23 -5.51
N CYS A 19 -8.11 -10.17 -6.81
CA CYS A 19 -7.84 -11.26 -7.75
C CYS A 19 -6.34 -11.58 -7.80
N SER A 20 -5.98 -12.86 -7.70
CA SER A 20 -4.57 -13.30 -7.67
C SER A 20 -3.95 -13.49 -9.06
N LYS A 21 -4.70 -13.27 -10.15
CA LYS A 21 -4.16 -13.40 -11.51
C LYS A 21 -3.20 -12.24 -11.82
N PRO A 22 -2.00 -12.50 -12.35
CA PRO A 22 -1.08 -11.45 -12.76
C PRO A 22 -1.72 -10.41 -13.69
N GLY A 23 -1.54 -9.14 -13.36
CA GLY A 23 -2.04 -7.99 -14.12
C GLY A 23 -3.54 -7.67 -13.92
N CYS A 24 -4.24 -8.38 -13.04
CA CYS A 24 -5.63 -8.06 -12.69
C CYS A 24 -5.67 -7.17 -11.44
N GLU A 25 -6.40 -6.06 -11.50
CA GLU A 25 -6.55 -5.12 -10.37
C GLU A 25 -7.94 -5.21 -9.69
N GLU A 26 -8.78 -6.15 -10.14
CA GLU A 26 -10.16 -6.31 -9.65
C GLU A 26 -10.22 -6.64 -8.14
N GLU A 27 -11.13 -5.93 -7.47
CA GLU A 27 -11.50 -6.19 -6.09
C GLU A 27 -12.53 -7.32 -6.00
N CYS A 28 -12.22 -8.33 -5.19
CA CYS A 28 -13.10 -9.45 -4.89
C CYS A 28 -14.11 -9.12 -3.78
N VAL A 29 -13.91 -8.02 -3.06
CA VAL A 29 -14.86 -7.42 -2.12
C VAL A 29 -15.13 -6.00 -2.59
N LYS A 30 -16.34 -5.75 -3.11
CA LYS A 30 -16.73 -4.44 -3.66
C LYS A 30 -17.70 -3.75 -2.71
N PHE A 31 -17.49 -2.46 -2.47
CA PHE A 31 -18.45 -1.62 -1.73
C PHE A 31 -19.40 -0.98 -2.74
N LEU A 32 -20.41 -1.74 -3.19
CA LEU A 32 -21.45 -1.24 -4.10
C LEU A 32 -22.44 -0.32 -3.35
N ASP A 33 -22.61 -0.56 -2.05
CA ASP A 33 -23.18 0.37 -1.07
C ASP A 33 -22.07 0.64 -0.02
N ALA A 34 -21.96 1.89 0.45
CA ALA A 34 -21.01 2.26 1.50
C ALA A 34 -21.21 1.47 2.81
N SER A 35 -22.41 0.91 3.01
CA SER A 35 -22.79 0.16 4.20
C SER A 35 -22.78 -1.37 4.04
N ASP A 36 -22.66 -1.90 2.80
CA ASP A 36 -22.74 -3.34 2.55
C ASP A 36 -21.67 -3.83 1.54
N PRO A 37 -20.62 -4.52 2.01
CA PRO A 37 -19.61 -5.09 1.14
C PRO A 37 -20.18 -6.30 0.37
N THR A 38 -20.27 -6.17 -0.95
CA THR A 38 -20.61 -7.28 -1.85
C THR A 38 -19.37 -8.13 -2.13
N ILE A 39 -19.43 -9.41 -1.72
CA ILE A 39 -18.39 -10.39 -2.02
C ILE A 39 -18.63 -10.95 -3.42
N VAL A 40 -17.73 -10.64 -4.36
CA VAL A 40 -17.81 -11.12 -5.75
C VAL A 40 -16.69 -12.10 -6.10
N GLY A 41 -15.64 -12.20 -5.28
CA GLY A 41 -14.55 -13.15 -5.53
C GLY A 41 -14.92 -14.60 -5.25
N GLU A 42 -14.23 -15.49 -5.94
CA GLU A 42 -14.44 -16.94 -5.87
C GLU A 42 -13.16 -17.65 -5.45
N MET A 43 -13.30 -18.71 -4.65
CA MET A 43 -12.20 -19.52 -4.14
C MET A 43 -11.99 -20.71 -5.08
N ALA A 44 -11.15 -20.53 -6.09
CA ALA A 44 -10.92 -21.54 -7.11
C ALA A 44 -9.97 -22.63 -6.61
N HIS A 45 -10.24 -23.88 -6.98
CA HIS A 45 -9.31 -24.98 -6.74
C HIS A 45 -8.17 -24.97 -7.77
N ILE A 46 -6.93 -25.00 -7.27
CA ILE A 46 -5.74 -25.17 -8.11
C ILE A 46 -5.72 -26.56 -8.71
N ILE A 47 -5.92 -27.58 -7.88
CA ILE A 47 -6.15 -28.98 -8.26
C ILE A 47 -7.65 -29.25 -8.16
N ALA A 48 -8.30 -29.68 -9.25
CA ALA A 48 -9.74 -29.91 -9.24
C ALA A 48 -10.17 -30.90 -8.15
N LYS A 49 -11.30 -30.60 -7.53
CA LYS A 49 -11.92 -31.42 -6.48
C LYS A 49 -12.20 -32.85 -6.94
N LYS A 50 -12.58 -33.03 -8.21
CA LYS A 50 -12.80 -34.33 -8.82
C LYS A 50 -11.63 -34.71 -9.73
N PRO A 51 -11.27 -36.01 -9.81
CA PRO A 51 -10.17 -36.47 -10.67
C PRO A 51 -10.37 -36.16 -12.17
N ASP A 52 -11.62 -36.09 -12.63
CA ASP A 52 -12.01 -35.80 -14.01
C ASP A 52 -12.13 -34.28 -14.32
N GLY A 53 -11.91 -33.43 -13.32
CA GLY A 53 -11.92 -31.97 -13.50
C GLY A 53 -10.62 -31.43 -14.12
N PRO A 54 -10.60 -30.16 -14.51
CA PRO A 54 -9.38 -29.50 -15.01
C PRO A 54 -8.25 -29.59 -13.98
N ARG A 55 -7.08 -30.10 -14.38
CA ARG A 55 -5.94 -30.35 -13.49
C ARG A 55 -6.26 -31.33 -12.35
N GLY A 56 -7.23 -32.22 -12.55
CA GLY A 56 -7.57 -33.26 -11.61
C GLY A 56 -6.44 -34.27 -11.42
N ILE A 57 -6.29 -34.76 -10.20
CA ILE A 57 -5.40 -35.87 -9.86
C ILE A 57 -6.22 -37.00 -9.25
N ALA A 58 -5.66 -38.22 -9.17
CA ALA A 58 -6.39 -39.40 -8.70
C ALA A 58 -7.03 -39.24 -7.30
N SER A 59 -6.37 -38.51 -6.39
CA SER A 59 -6.91 -38.24 -5.04
C SER A 59 -7.96 -37.11 -5.01
N GLY A 60 -8.11 -36.35 -6.10
CA GLY A 60 -8.75 -35.05 -6.09
C GLY A 60 -7.94 -34.00 -5.30
N GLY A 61 -8.31 -32.75 -5.48
CA GLY A 61 -7.80 -31.63 -4.68
C GLY A 61 -8.59 -31.43 -3.39
N GLU A 62 -7.88 -31.07 -2.32
CA GLU A 62 -8.48 -30.82 -1.01
C GLU A 62 -9.11 -29.42 -0.92
N ASP A 63 -10.06 -29.24 0.00
CA ASP A 63 -10.70 -27.97 0.34
C ASP A 63 -9.84 -27.18 1.37
N THR A 64 -8.54 -27.03 1.11
CA THR A 64 -7.56 -26.38 2.02
C THR A 64 -7.02 -25.09 1.43
N TYR A 65 -6.51 -24.19 2.28
CA TYR A 65 -5.90 -22.94 1.82
C TYR A 65 -4.84 -23.20 0.75
N ASP A 66 -3.97 -24.20 0.93
CA ASP A 66 -2.86 -24.48 0.03
C ASP A 66 -3.32 -24.80 -1.39
N ASN A 67 -4.45 -25.49 -1.55
CA ASN A 67 -5.04 -25.83 -2.85
C ASN A 67 -6.00 -24.77 -3.41
N LEU A 68 -6.19 -23.63 -2.74
CA LEU A 68 -7.11 -22.58 -3.19
C LEU A 68 -6.37 -21.31 -3.63
N ILE A 69 -6.94 -20.62 -4.61
CA ILE A 69 -6.52 -19.30 -5.09
C ILE A 69 -7.76 -18.37 -5.18
N LEU A 70 -7.62 -17.11 -4.77
CA LEU A 70 -8.71 -16.13 -4.85
C LEU A 70 -8.70 -15.44 -6.21
N LEU A 71 -9.82 -15.48 -6.93
CA LEU A 71 -9.97 -14.88 -8.26
C LEU A 71 -11.27 -14.07 -8.36
N CYS A 72 -11.33 -13.12 -9.30
CA CYS A 72 -12.61 -12.53 -9.70
C CYS A 72 -13.40 -13.54 -10.57
N PRO A 73 -14.73 -13.36 -10.72
CA PRO A 73 -15.58 -14.32 -11.45
C PRO A 73 -15.11 -14.63 -12.88
N THR A 74 -14.57 -13.62 -13.57
CA THR A 74 -14.02 -13.75 -14.92
C THR A 74 -12.87 -14.75 -14.94
N HIS A 75 -11.84 -14.50 -14.13
CA HIS A 75 -10.64 -15.32 -14.15
C HIS A 75 -10.85 -16.69 -13.47
N HIS A 76 -11.76 -16.79 -12.51
CA HIS A 76 -12.23 -18.08 -12.00
C HIS A 76 -12.83 -18.92 -13.14
N THR A 77 -13.78 -18.34 -13.89
CA THR A 77 -14.41 -19.01 -15.04
C THR A 77 -13.39 -19.40 -16.11
N GLU A 78 -12.41 -18.55 -16.39
CA GLU A 78 -11.34 -18.86 -17.35
C GLU A 78 -10.55 -20.11 -16.95
N ILE A 79 -10.11 -20.22 -15.69
CA ILE A 79 -9.29 -21.36 -15.28
C ILE A 79 -10.09 -22.65 -15.11
N ASP A 80 -11.38 -22.55 -14.80
CA ASP A 80 -12.29 -23.70 -14.62
C ASP A 80 -12.77 -24.27 -15.96
N LYS A 81 -12.91 -23.43 -16.99
CA LYS A 81 -13.35 -23.89 -18.32
C LYS A 81 -12.20 -24.13 -19.31
N ALA A 82 -10.98 -23.85 -18.90
CA ALA A 82 -9.81 -24.05 -19.74
C ALA A 82 -9.62 -25.53 -20.11
N LEU A 83 -9.17 -25.74 -21.35
CA LEU A 83 -8.71 -27.06 -21.80
C LEU A 83 -7.49 -27.52 -20.99
N GLU A 84 -7.28 -28.83 -20.95
CA GLU A 84 -6.15 -29.42 -20.24
C GLU A 84 -4.82 -28.84 -20.75
N GLY A 85 -3.93 -28.52 -19.81
CA GLY A 85 -2.61 -27.96 -20.11
C GLY A 85 -2.56 -26.45 -20.34
N VAL A 86 -3.70 -25.75 -20.51
CA VAL A 86 -3.72 -24.29 -20.67
C VAL A 86 -3.28 -23.57 -19.40
N PHE A 87 -3.82 -23.99 -18.25
CA PHE A 87 -3.35 -23.56 -16.94
C PHE A 87 -2.85 -24.76 -16.17
N THR A 88 -1.60 -24.71 -15.73
CA THR A 88 -0.99 -25.81 -14.96
C THR A 88 -1.12 -25.56 -13.45
N ILE A 89 -1.05 -26.63 -12.65
CA ILE A 89 -0.97 -26.54 -11.18
C ILE A 89 0.19 -25.62 -10.76
N GLN A 90 1.34 -25.74 -11.43
CA GLN A 90 2.54 -24.96 -11.14
C GLN A 90 2.31 -23.46 -11.41
N GLU A 91 1.64 -23.14 -12.51
CA GLU A 91 1.32 -21.77 -12.88
C GLU A 91 0.37 -21.10 -11.87
N LEU A 92 -0.72 -21.77 -11.49
CA LEU A 92 -1.65 -21.21 -10.51
C LEU A 92 -1.02 -21.06 -9.11
N ASN A 93 -0.18 -22.01 -8.70
CA ASN A 93 0.62 -21.86 -7.48
C ASN A 93 1.57 -20.65 -7.56
N ARG A 94 2.20 -20.43 -8.73
CA ARG A 94 3.04 -19.25 -8.95
C ARG A 94 2.23 -17.96 -8.87
N TRP A 95 1.04 -17.91 -9.47
CA TRP A 95 0.15 -16.74 -9.39
C TRP A 95 -0.19 -16.40 -7.95
N LYS A 96 -0.68 -17.39 -7.19
CA LYS A 96 -0.98 -17.24 -5.77
C LYS A 96 0.22 -16.75 -4.97
N SER A 97 1.36 -17.44 -5.07
CA SER A 97 2.56 -17.09 -4.31
C SER A 97 3.07 -15.69 -4.66
N GLN A 98 3.06 -15.31 -5.93
CA GLN A 98 3.50 -13.99 -6.37
C GLN A 98 2.56 -12.90 -5.85
N HIS A 99 1.25 -13.11 -5.95
CA HIS A 99 0.24 -12.16 -5.47
C HIS A 99 0.35 -11.93 -3.97
N GLU A 100 0.39 -13.00 -3.17
CA GLU A 100 0.50 -12.90 -1.71
C GLU A 100 1.84 -12.27 -1.27
N GLN A 101 2.91 -12.50 -2.03
CA GLN A 101 4.18 -11.82 -1.82
C GLN A 101 4.08 -10.32 -2.15
N ASN A 102 3.40 -9.94 -3.23
CA ASN A 102 3.15 -8.55 -3.59
C ASN A 102 2.32 -7.84 -2.53
N VAL A 103 1.25 -8.48 -2.04
CA VAL A 103 0.44 -7.99 -0.91
C VAL A 103 1.32 -7.82 0.33
N THR A 104 2.13 -8.82 0.69
CA THR A 104 3.02 -8.72 1.85
C THR A 104 4.04 -7.58 1.69
N ASN A 105 4.56 -7.37 0.49
CA ASN A 105 5.54 -6.34 0.20
C ASN A 105 4.93 -4.94 0.11
N SER A 106 3.64 -4.79 -0.22
CA SER A 106 2.98 -3.48 -0.23
C SER A 106 2.84 -2.87 1.16
N PHE A 107 2.87 -3.70 2.21
CA PHE A 107 2.92 -3.24 3.61
C PHE A 107 4.34 -2.96 4.11
N LYS A 108 5.38 -3.34 3.36
CA LYS A 108 6.77 -3.01 3.71
C LYS A 108 7.13 -1.65 3.13
N SER A 109 7.88 -0.88 3.91
CA SER A 109 8.52 0.33 3.39
C SER A 109 9.48 -0.04 2.25
N PRO A 110 9.52 0.72 1.14
CA PRO A 110 10.37 0.42 0.01
C PRO A 110 11.84 0.46 0.45
N LYS A 111 12.61 -0.50 -0.05
CA LYS A 111 14.07 -0.51 0.07
C LYS A 111 14.66 -0.09 -1.27
N TYR A 112 15.47 0.96 -1.28
CA TYR A 112 16.08 1.51 -2.48
C TYR A 112 17.46 0.91 -2.71
N SER A 113 17.89 0.87 -3.97
CA SER A 113 19.20 0.34 -4.33
C SER A 113 20.32 1.40 -4.20
N SER A 114 19.95 2.68 -4.27
CA SER A 114 20.88 3.80 -4.24
C SER A 114 20.33 5.03 -3.52
N LYS A 115 21.23 5.98 -3.18
CA LYS A 115 20.86 7.25 -2.54
C LYS A 115 19.96 8.09 -3.45
N GLU A 116 20.23 8.08 -4.75
CA GLU A 116 19.54 8.84 -5.78
C GLU A 116 18.07 8.38 -5.92
N GLU A 117 17.83 7.07 -5.94
CA GLU A 117 16.48 6.53 -6.01
C GLU A 117 15.66 6.87 -4.75
N MET A 118 16.29 6.73 -3.58
CA MET A 118 15.68 7.11 -2.30
C MET A 118 15.35 8.60 -2.26
N ALA A 119 16.31 9.44 -2.64
CA ALA A 119 16.17 10.89 -2.67
C ALA A 119 15.05 11.35 -3.60
N LYS A 120 14.98 10.77 -4.80
CA LYS A 120 13.90 11.03 -5.76
C LYS A 120 12.53 10.70 -5.15
N ALA A 121 12.40 9.55 -4.50
CA ALA A 121 11.14 9.15 -3.87
C ALA A 121 10.72 10.10 -2.73
N ILE A 122 11.65 10.51 -1.88
CA ILE A 122 11.39 11.48 -0.81
C ILE A 122 11.02 12.85 -1.42
N ASN A 123 11.75 13.32 -2.43
CA ASN A 123 11.50 14.61 -3.07
C ASN A 123 10.14 14.71 -3.77
N ILE A 124 9.62 13.62 -4.34
CA ILE A 124 8.26 13.58 -4.87
C ILE A 124 7.24 13.85 -3.74
N LEU A 125 7.40 13.19 -2.60
CA LEU A 125 6.50 13.36 -1.44
C LEU A 125 6.61 14.77 -0.84
N LEU A 126 7.83 15.30 -0.70
CA LEU A 126 8.09 16.65 -0.20
C LEU A 126 7.52 17.72 -1.15
N SER A 127 7.68 17.53 -2.46
CA SER A 127 7.13 18.45 -3.47
C SER A 127 5.60 18.51 -3.40
N HIS A 128 4.93 17.37 -3.21
CA HIS A 128 3.48 17.34 -3.04
C HIS A 128 3.06 18.03 -1.73
N ASN A 129 3.76 17.76 -0.62
CA ASN A 129 3.50 18.45 0.65
C ASN A 129 3.68 19.97 0.52
N PHE A 130 4.74 20.41 -0.13
CA PHE A 130 5.04 21.82 -0.35
C PHE A 130 3.97 22.51 -1.20
N ALA A 131 3.52 21.88 -2.29
CA ALA A 131 2.43 22.41 -3.11
C ALA A 131 1.15 22.62 -2.30
N ILE A 132 0.82 21.70 -1.40
CA ILE A 132 -0.36 21.84 -0.52
C ILE A 132 -0.14 22.94 0.53
N TRP A 133 1.04 23.02 1.15
CA TRP A 133 1.38 24.10 2.08
C TRP A 133 1.23 25.48 1.44
N MET A 134 1.76 25.65 0.23
CA MET A 134 1.72 26.93 -0.48
C MET A 134 0.29 27.37 -0.86
N ASN A 135 -0.58 26.42 -1.18
CA ASN A 135 -1.95 26.73 -1.62
C ASN A 135 -2.96 26.83 -0.48
N PHE A 136 -2.80 26.02 0.57
CA PHE A 136 -3.82 25.86 1.63
C PHE A 136 -3.27 26.05 3.05
N GLY A 137 -1.95 26.09 3.22
CA GLY A 137 -1.34 26.28 4.52
C GLY A 137 -1.59 27.66 5.12
N PRO A 138 -1.19 27.87 6.39
CA PRO A 138 -1.39 29.12 7.11
C PRO A 138 -0.64 30.31 6.47
N GLU A 139 0.37 30.04 5.64
CA GLU A 139 1.17 31.04 4.91
C GLU A 139 0.75 31.16 3.44
N SER A 140 -0.35 30.52 3.03
CA SER A 140 -0.86 30.64 1.67
C SER A 140 -1.36 32.07 1.38
N PRO A 141 -1.42 32.48 0.10
CA PRO A 141 -1.89 33.82 -0.28
C PRO A 141 -3.26 34.16 0.27
N GLU A 142 -4.21 33.22 0.25
CA GLU A 142 -5.57 33.44 0.74
C GLU A 142 -5.61 33.54 2.26
N ALA A 143 -4.90 32.68 3.00
CA ALA A 143 -4.82 32.77 4.47
C ALA A 143 -4.18 34.09 4.91
N SER A 144 -3.16 34.55 4.18
CA SER A 144 -2.46 35.82 4.46
C SER A 144 -3.35 37.04 4.19
N LYS A 145 -4.16 36.99 3.13
CA LYS A 145 -5.07 38.08 2.74
C LYS A 145 -6.31 38.14 3.63
N ASN A 146 -6.85 36.97 4.00
CA ASN A 146 -8.07 36.84 4.79
C ASN A 146 -7.89 35.79 5.91
N PRO A 147 -7.44 36.22 7.11
CA PRO A 147 -7.27 35.34 8.26
C PRO A 147 -8.58 34.72 8.78
N LEU A 148 -9.74 35.24 8.37
CA LEU A 148 -11.07 34.74 8.74
C LEU A 148 -11.69 33.87 7.63
N SER A 149 -10.93 33.53 6.59
CA SER A 149 -11.41 32.63 5.53
C SER A 149 -11.70 31.23 6.07
N ASN A 150 -12.63 30.53 5.41
CA ASN A 150 -12.90 29.11 5.68
C ASN A 150 -11.82 28.17 5.10
N LEU A 151 -10.72 28.70 4.56
CA LEU A 151 -9.60 27.90 4.03
C LEU A 151 -9.01 26.95 5.08
N VAL A 152 -9.16 27.28 6.37
CA VAL A 152 -8.79 26.41 7.49
C VAL A 152 -9.45 25.03 7.43
N GLU A 153 -10.67 24.92 6.88
CA GLU A 153 -11.36 23.64 6.70
C GLU A 153 -10.63 22.78 5.67
N PHE A 154 -10.34 23.34 4.49
CA PHE A 154 -9.52 22.68 3.48
C PHE A 154 -8.16 22.29 4.03
N TRP A 155 -7.49 23.20 4.75
CA TRP A 155 -6.21 22.90 5.39
C TRP A 155 -6.29 21.70 6.33
N ASN A 156 -7.34 21.60 7.14
CA ASN A 156 -7.54 20.46 8.04
C ASN A 156 -7.70 19.14 7.27
N PHE A 157 -8.47 19.13 6.19
CA PHE A 157 -8.57 17.94 5.32
C PHE A 157 -7.23 17.60 4.68
N ARG A 158 -6.53 18.60 4.12
CA ARG A 158 -5.27 18.40 3.41
C ARG A 158 -4.13 17.89 4.30
N LYS A 159 -4.13 18.28 5.58
CA LYS A 159 -3.19 17.72 6.58
C LYS A 159 -3.39 16.22 6.74
N LEU A 160 -4.64 15.79 6.92
CA LEU A 160 -5.00 14.41 7.22
C LEU A 160 -4.92 13.49 5.99
N ASP A 161 -5.33 13.98 4.82
CA ASP A 161 -5.38 13.17 3.59
C ASP A 161 -4.04 13.07 2.86
N THR A 162 -3.14 14.05 3.04
CA THR A 162 -1.92 14.18 2.23
C THR A 162 -0.67 14.33 3.08
N LEU A 163 -0.55 15.42 3.87
CA LEU A 163 0.72 15.73 4.55
C LEU A 163 1.11 14.65 5.55
N ILE A 164 0.19 14.24 6.43
CA ILE A 164 0.43 13.19 7.42
C ILE A 164 0.78 11.85 6.73
N PRO A 165 -0.03 11.34 5.78
CA PRO A 165 0.33 10.14 5.04
C PRO A 165 1.69 10.21 4.34
N ASN A 166 2.03 11.33 3.69
CA ASN A 166 3.32 11.51 3.03
C ASN A 166 4.48 11.58 4.04
N ASN A 167 4.30 12.28 5.15
CA ASN A 167 5.29 12.34 6.23
C ASN A 167 5.57 10.94 6.80
N ARG A 168 4.52 10.16 7.09
CA ARG A 168 4.67 8.75 7.53
C ARG A 168 5.43 7.91 6.50
N LYS A 169 5.15 8.10 5.19
CA LYS A 169 5.92 7.44 4.13
C LYS A 169 7.39 7.84 4.15
N ILE A 170 7.71 9.12 4.29
CA ILE A 170 9.09 9.62 4.36
C ILE A 170 9.81 9.04 5.60
N ILE A 171 9.18 9.06 6.78
CA ILE A 171 9.71 8.44 8.01
C ILE A 171 10.07 6.97 7.76
N ASN A 172 9.14 6.24 7.14
CA ASN A 172 9.32 4.82 6.81
C ASN A 172 10.47 4.60 5.82
N ILE A 173 10.63 5.47 4.82
CA ILE A 173 11.78 5.44 3.90
C ILE A 173 13.08 5.67 4.66
N ILE A 174 13.17 6.71 5.50
CA ILE A 174 14.38 7.02 6.29
C ILE A 174 14.75 5.83 7.18
N LYS A 175 13.79 5.30 7.96
CA LYS A 175 14.03 4.19 8.89
C LYS A 175 14.45 2.91 8.14
N ARG A 176 13.88 2.63 6.97
CA ARG A 176 14.16 1.40 6.20
C ARG A 176 15.48 1.46 5.41
N ASN A 177 15.96 2.66 5.10
CA ASN A 177 17.10 2.89 4.23
C ASN A 177 18.20 3.70 4.94
N SER A 178 18.28 3.63 6.27
CA SER A 178 19.25 4.37 7.08
C SER A 178 20.70 4.11 6.67
N GLU A 179 20.99 2.93 6.11
CA GLU A 179 22.30 2.56 5.57
C GLU A 179 22.71 3.35 4.32
N LEU A 180 21.75 3.97 3.62
CA LEU A 180 22.01 4.84 2.48
C LEU A 180 22.36 6.27 2.90
N PHE A 181 22.16 6.65 4.16
CA PHE A 181 22.58 7.95 4.66
C PHE A 181 24.07 7.93 5.03
N GLU A 182 24.77 9.04 4.76
CA GLU A 182 26.05 9.30 5.42
C GLU A 182 25.80 9.52 6.92
N LEU A 183 26.73 9.08 7.76
CA LEU A 183 26.60 9.23 9.22
C LEU A 183 26.36 10.68 9.66
N LYS A 184 26.99 11.65 8.98
CA LYS A 184 26.82 13.09 9.24
C LYS A 184 25.44 13.62 8.85
N ASP A 185 24.79 12.97 7.89
CA ASP A 185 23.52 13.42 7.29
C ASP A 185 22.32 12.78 7.99
N LEU A 186 22.52 11.60 8.61
CA LEU A 186 21.47 10.85 9.30
C LEU A 186 20.79 11.66 10.41
N GLN A 187 21.51 12.57 11.07
CA GLN A 187 20.93 13.47 12.08
C GLN A 187 19.77 14.31 11.52
N TYR A 188 19.88 14.78 10.27
CA TYR A 188 18.83 15.58 9.64
C TYR A 188 17.62 14.73 9.24
N GLY A 189 17.84 13.44 8.98
CA GLY A 189 16.76 12.46 8.84
C GLY A 189 15.96 12.31 10.14
N PHE A 190 16.63 12.27 11.29
CA PHE A 190 15.96 12.22 12.59
C PHE A 190 15.26 13.54 12.94
N GLU A 191 15.84 14.69 12.61
CA GLU A 191 15.15 15.98 12.75
C GLU A 191 13.83 16.02 11.96
N PHE A 192 13.81 15.46 10.74
CA PHE A 192 12.57 15.35 9.98
C PHE A 192 11.56 14.44 10.65
N ILE A 193 11.99 13.33 11.23
CA ILE A 193 11.11 12.41 11.97
C ILE A 193 10.45 13.14 13.14
N GLU A 194 11.22 13.84 13.97
CA GLU A 194 10.69 14.59 15.12
C GLU A 194 9.74 15.72 14.68
N HIS A 195 10.07 16.43 13.60
CA HIS A 195 9.16 17.40 12.98
C HIS A 195 7.85 16.76 12.54
N ALA A 196 7.92 15.65 11.81
CA ALA A 196 6.75 15.00 11.22
C ALA A 196 5.83 14.40 12.28
N GLU A 197 6.39 13.72 13.28
CA GLU A 197 5.63 13.16 14.41
C GLU A 197 5.01 14.26 15.27
N GLY A 198 5.76 15.34 15.54
CA GLY A 198 5.24 16.51 16.24
C GLY A 198 4.13 17.23 15.46
N PHE A 199 4.30 17.41 14.15
CA PHE A 199 3.28 18.01 13.28
C PHE A 199 1.99 17.21 13.28
N GLU A 200 2.09 15.88 13.14
CA GLU A 200 0.95 14.97 13.19
C GLU A 200 0.23 15.07 14.54
N ARG A 201 0.96 14.98 15.65
CA ARG A 201 0.37 15.13 16.99
C ARG A 201 -0.36 16.45 17.16
N ASN A 202 0.25 17.54 16.70
CA ASN A 202 -0.32 18.89 16.76
C ASN A 202 -1.59 19.06 15.90
N CYS A 203 -1.87 18.13 14.97
CA CYS A 203 -3.14 18.10 14.25
C CYS A 203 -4.31 17.57 15.10
N TYR A 204 -4.02 16.73 16.09
CA TYR A 204 -5.01 16.16 17.00
C TYR A 204 -5.13 16.97 18.29
N GLU A 205 -3.99 17.35 18.87
CA GLU A 205 -3.92 18.07 20.14
C GLU A 205 -2.81 19.11 20.11
N LYS A 206 -3.15 20.39 20.34
CA LYS A 206 -2.20 21.50 20.24
C LYS A 206 -1.05 21.29 21.22
N THR A 207 0.16 21.19 20.68
CA THR A 207 1.37 20.92 21.46
C THR A 207 2.37 22.06 21.26
N GLU A 208 2.77 22.71 22.36
CA GLU A 208 3.80 23.75 22.33
C GLU A 208 5.16 23.17 21.95
N GLY A 209 6.01 23.98 21.31
CA GLY A 209 7.36 23.56 20.92
C GLY A 209 7.43 22.58 19.74
N THR A 210 6.32 22.36 19.02
CA THR A 210 6.32 21.53 17.81
C THR A 210 7.34 22.05 16.80
N LEU A 211 8.30 21.20 16.41
CA LEU A 211 9.38 21.57 15.50
C LEU A 211 8.82 21.93 14.11
N ARG A 212 9.43 22.93 13.49
CA ARG A 212 9.17 23.31 12.09
C ARG A 212 9.94 22.39 11.14
N PHE A 213 9.56 22.43 9.86
CA PHE A 213 10.21 21.62 8.84
C PHE A 213 11.71 21.90 8.77
N PRO A 214 12.59 20.88 8.86
CA PRO A 214 14.03 21.07 8.88
C PRO A 214 14.58 21.29 7.47
N ILE A 215 14.94 22.54 7.15
CA ILE A 215 15.48 22.91 5.83
C ILE A 215 16.73 22.09 5.48
N LYS A 216 17.58 21.78 6.47
CA LYS A 216 18.78 20.95 6.28
C LYS A 216 18.48 19.54 5.78
N PHE A 217 17.35 18.95 6.18
CA PHE A 217 16.92 17.68 5.64
C PHE A 217 16.64 17.78 4.13
N GLN A 218 15.91 18.81 3.70
CA GLN A 218 15.63 19.02 2.26
C GLN A 218 16.92 19.24 1.45
N GLU A 219 17.88 20.01 1.98
CA GLU A 219 19.19 20.20 1.35
C GLU A 219 19.94 18.88 1.16
N VAL A 220 20.00 18.04 2.20
CA VAL A 220 20.63 16.71 2.14
C VAL A 220 19.97 15.82 1.09
N ILE A 221 18.64 15.73 1.12
CA ILE A 221 17.90 14.89 0.17
C ILE A 221 18.08 15.40 -1.26
N ASN A 222 18.11 16.72 -1.48
CA ASN A 222 18.40 17.28 -2.81
C ASN A 222 19.81 16.91 -3.28
N ASN A 223 20.82 16.99 -2.40
CA ASN A 223 22.20 16.64 -2.74
C ASN A 223 22.37 15.16 -3.09
N TYR A 224 21.58 14.27 -2.48
CA TYR A 224 21.58 12.84 -2.81
C TYR A 224 20.91 12.53 -4.15
N GLY A 225 20.12 13.46 -4.71
CA GLY A 225 19.42 13.29 -5.98
C GLY A 225 20.19 13.79 -7.21
N ILE A 226 21.42 14.28 -7.03
CA ILE A 226 22.32 14.80 -8.09
C ILE A 226 23.28 13.72 -8.55
#